data_AF-A0A369RK91-F1
#
_entry.id   AF-A0A369RK91-F1
#
_cell.length_a   1.000
_cell.length_b   1.000
_cell.length_c   1.000
_cell.angle_alpha   90.00
_cell.angle_beta   90.00
_cell.angle_gamma   90.00
#
_symmetry.space_group_name_H-M   'P 1'
#
loop_
_entity.id
_entity.type
_entity.pdbx_description
1 polymer ?
#
loop_
_entity_poly.entity_id
_entity_poly.type
_entity_poly.pdbx_seq_one_letter_code
_entity_poly.pdbx_strand_id
1 'polypeptide(L)'
;MIKYILSVDGGGIRGIIPAIILAEIEQRTRKQIAEIFDLIAGTSTGGIVVAGLCKKDERGNPQYSANDLVELYQEYGSYIFKSSFFRRSILSWFNCAQYPHKNIESVLDKYFGEDILKNTLSNVLITSYDIQNNCRVSRKGKYAQ
;
A
#
# COMPACT_ATOMS: atom_id res chain seq x y z
N MET A 1 -17.63 -20.16 -11.25
CA MET A 1 -16.93 -20.01 -9.95
C MET A 1 -16.94 -18.53 -9.61
N ILE A 2 -17.31 -18.15 -8.38
CA ILE A 2 -17.38 -16.74 -7.96
C ILE A 2 -15.97 -16.21 -7.75
N LYS A 3 -15.72 -14.94 -8.11
CA LYS A 3 -14.44 -14.25 -7.93
C LYS A 3 -14.64 -13.01 -7.07
N TYR A 4 -13.74 -12.78 -6.12
CA TYR A 4 -13.78 -11.63 -5.22
C TYR A 4 -12.65 -10.65 -5.53
N ILE A 5 -12.97 -9.37 -5.59
CA ILE A 5 -12.02 -8.28 -5.84
C ILE A 5 -12.08 -7.31 -4.68
N LEU A 6 -10.91 -6.97 -4.14
CA LEU A 6 -10.73 -5.90 -3.17
C LEU A 6 -10.10 -4.69 -3.86
N SER A 7 -10.64 -3.50 -3.62
CA SER A 7 -10.06 -2.22 -4.05
C SER A 7 -9.85 -1.33 -2.84
N VAL A 8 -8.64 -0.82 -2.67
CA VAL A 8 -8.24 0.06 -1.57
C VAL A 8 -7.82 1.42 -2.12
N ASP A 9 -8.59 2.43 -1.74
CA ASP A 9 -8.36 3.80 -2.17
C ASP A 9 -7.10 4.42 -1.56
N GLY A 10 -6.59 5.46 -2.23
CA GLY A 10 -5.55 6.32 -1.69
C GLY A 10 -6.08 7.31 -0.66
N GLY A 11 -5.19 7.94 0.11
CA GLY A 11 -5.64 8.94 1.10
C GLY A 11 -4.59 9.50 2.04
N GLY A 12 -3.29 9.30 1.77
CA GLY A 12 -2.23 9.69 2.70
C GLY A 12 -2.33 8.90 4.00
N ILE A 13 -2.20 9.56 5.15
CA ILE A 13 -2.32 8.93 6.48
C ILE A 13 -3.66 8.21 6.71
N ARG A 14 -4.72 8.58 5.97
CA ARG A 14 -6.03 7.94 6.08
C ARG A 14 -6.05 6.49 5.59
N GLY A 15 -4.96 5.97 5.03
CA GLY A 15 -4.81 4.53 4.75
C GLY A 15 -4.96 3.63 5.99
N ILE A 16 -4.84 4.18 7.20
CA ILE A 16 -5.18 3.48 8.44
C ILE A 16 -6.66 3.05 8.50
N ILE A 17 -7.58 3.81 7.89
CA ILE A 17 -9.01 3.51 7.92
C ILE A 17 -9.31 2.18 7.21
N PRO A 18 -8.94 1.99 5.92
CA PRO A 18 -9.14 0.69 5.28
C PRO A 18 -8.31 -0.42 5.95
N ALA A 19 -7.12 -0.14 6.52
CA ALA A 19 -6.36 -1.15 7.25
C ALA A 19 -7.12 -1.68 8.49
N ILE A 20 -7.78 -0.81 9.27
CA ILE A 20 -8.62 -1.22 10.41
C ILE A 20 -9.81 -2.07 9.94
N ILE A 21 -10.47 -1.68 8.85
CA ILE A 21 -11.60 -2.46 8.29
C ILE A 21 -11.12 -3.85 7.85
N LEU A 22 -9.96 -3.92 7.21
CA LEU A 22 -9.38 -5.19 6.76
C LEU A 22 -8.96 -6.07 7.95
N ALA A 23 -8.43 -5.49 9.03
CA ALA A 23 -8.13 -6.22 10.26
C ALA A 23 -9.38 -6.84 10.90
N GLU A 24 -10.50 -6.10 10.91
CA GLU A 24 -11.79 -6.63 11.36
C GLU A 24 -12.28 -7.78 10.45
N ILE A 25 -12.08 -7.68 9.13
CA ILE A 25 -12.42 -8.76 8.19
C ILE A 25 -11.59 -10.01 8.48
N GLU A 26 -10.28 -9.89 8.66
CA GLU A 26 -9.41 -11.01 9.03
C GLU A 26 -9.84 -11.64 10.35
N GLN A 27 -10.17 -10.81 11.36
CA GLN A 27 -10.63 -11.29 12.65
C GLN A 27 -11.93 -12.10 12.56
N ARG A 28 -12.92 -11.62 11.79
CA ARG A 28 -14.22 -12.29 11.63
C ARG A 28 -14.14 -13.55 10.78
N THR A 29 -13.34 -13.51 9.73
CA THR A 29 -13.22 -14.62 8.77
C THR A 29 -12.21 -15.68 9.18
N ARG A 30 -11.28 -15.33 10.10
CA ARG A 30 -10.12 -16.14 10.49
C ARG A 30 -9.23 -16.51 9.29
N LYS A 31 -9.24 -15.67 8.26
CA LYS A 31 -8.47 -15.82 7.02
C LYS A 31 -7.70 -14.54 6.74
N GLN A 32 -6.54 -14.68 6.14
CA GLN A 32 -5.73 -13.55 5.70
C GLN A 32 -6.37 -12.91 4.46
N ILE A 33 -6.28 -11.59 4.29
CA ILE A 33 -6.93 -10.92 3.14
C ILE A 33 -6.49 -11.54 1.79
N ALA A 34 -5.22 -11.92 1.66
CA ALA A 34 -4.68 -12.55 0.46
C ALA A 34 -5.32 -13.91 0.10
N GLU A 35 -5.93 -14.60 1.07
CA GLU A 35 -6.62 -15.88 0.88
C GLU A 35 -8.09 -15.71 0.47
N ILE A 36 -8.66 -14.53 0.72
CA ILE A 36 -10.08 -14.23 0.49
C ILE A 36 -10.30 -13.70 -0.92
N PHE A 37 -9.39 -12.85 -1.41
CA PHE A 37 -9.57 -12.11 -2.66
C PHE A 37 -8.65 -12.60 -3.78
N ASP A 38 -9.23 -12.80 -4.97
CA ASP A 38 -8.52 -13.23 -6.17
C ASP A 38 -7.69 -12.11 -6.82
N LEU A 39 -8.08 -10.86 -6.59
CA LEU A 39 -7.40 -9.65 -7.03
C LEU A 39 -7.52 -8.58 -5.95
N ILE A 40 -6.40 -7.95 -5.64
CA ILE A 40 -6.30 -6.89 -4.65
C ILE A 40 -5.68 -5.67 -5.33
N ALA A 41 -6.46 -4.60 -5.45
CA ALA A 41 -6.09 -3.37 -6.14
C ALA A 41 -5.88 -2.22 -5.16
N GLY A 42 -4.87 -1.40 -5.39
CA GLY A 42 -4.53 -0.28 -4.51
C GLY A 42 -3.97 0.93 -5.25
N THR A 43 -4.40 2.12 -4.84
CA THR A 43 -3.87 3.41 -5.35
C THR A 43 -3.16 4.17 -4.23
N SER A 44 -1.96 4.71 -4.49
CA SER A 44 -1.19 5.49 -3.51
C SER A 44 -1.01 4.73 -2.19
N THR A 45 -1.44 5.27 -1.04
CA THR A 45 -1.42 4.57 0.26
C THR A 45 -2.14 3.22 0.20
N GLY A 46 -3.24 3.10 -0.54
CA GLY A 46 -3.89 1.82 -0.77
C GLY A 46 -2.97 0.82 -1.47
N GLY A 47 -2.09 1.30 -2.37
CA GLY A 47 -1.03 0.49 -2.98
C GLY A 47 -0.06 -0.11 -1.95
N ILE A 48 0.32 0.66 -0.94
CA ILE A 48 1.18 0.20 0.17
C ILE A 48 0.45 -0.87 0.98
N VAL A 49 -0.82 -0.63 1.31
CA VAL A 49 -1.65 -1.59 2.06
C VAL A 49 -1.74 -2.92 1.33
N VAL A 50 -2.10 -2.90 0.05
CA VAL A 50 -2.28 -4.15 -0.71
C VAL A 50 -0.97 -4.86 -0.99
N ALA A 51 0.13 -4.12 -1.15
CA ALA A 51 1.46 -4.71 -1.24
C ALA A 51 1.84 -5.43 0.07
N GLY A 52 1.58 -4.81 1.21
CA GLY A 52 1.82 -5.39 2.54
C GLY A 52 1.05 -6.70 2.76
N LEU A 53 -0.26 -6.67 2.52
CA LEU A 53 -1.14 -7.84 2.68
C LEU A 53 -0.77 -9.01 1.77
N CYS A 54 -0.08 -8.73 0.66
CA CYS A 54 0.31 -9.75 -0.31
C CYS A 54 1.79 -10.12 -0.25
N LYS A 55 2.58 -9.52 0.66
CA LYS A 55 3.98 -9.88 0.86
C LYS A 55 4.04 -11.27 1.49
N LYS A 56 4.92 -12.10 0.95
CA LYS A 56 5.18 -13.44 1.46
C LYS A 56 6.46 -13.46 2.30
N ASP A 57 6.46 -14.30 3.33
CA ASP A 57 7.67 -14.65 4.04
C ASP A 57 8.52 -15.64 3.23
N GLU A 58 9.68 -16.04 3.77
CA GLU A 58 10.59 -17.02 3.14
C GLU A 58 9.94 -18.40 2.93
N ARG A 59 8.86 -18.70 3.66
CA ARG A 59 8.12 -19.97 3.60
C ARG A 59 6.92 -19.90 2.66
N GLY A 60 6.61 -18.75 2.09
CA GLY A 60 5.46 -18.53 1.21
C GLY A 60 4.14 -18.26 1.94
N ASN A 61 4.17 -17.90 3.22
CA ASN A 61 3.00 -17.49 3.99
C ASN A 61 2.86 -15.95 3.99
N PRO A 62 1.67 -15.40 4.31
CA PRO A 62 1.50 -13.97 4.61
C PRO A 62 2.51 -13.49 5.65
N GLN A 63 3.36 -12.53 5.25
CA GLN A 63 4.32 -11.93 6.17
C GLN A 63 3.68 -10.89 7.09
N TYR A 64 2.65 -10.20 6.60
CA TYR A 64 1.93 -9.16 7.33
C TYR A 64 0.43 -9.43 7.30
N SER A 65 -0.18 -9.30 8.47
CA SER A 65 -1.62 -9.16 8.65
C SER A 65 -2.07 -7.73 8.38
N ALA A 66 -3.38 -7.52 8.28
CA ALA A 66 -3.94 -6.18 8.21
C ALA A 66 -3.67 -5.37 9.49
N ASN A 67 -3.55 -6.02 10.65
CA ASN A 67 -3.21 -5.33 11.90
C ASN A 67 -1.77 -4.78 11.88
N ASP A 68 -0.81 -5.50 11.29
CA ASP A 68 0.57 -5.02 11.13
C ASP A 68 0.62 -3.74 10.28
N LEU A 69 -0.31 -3.59 9.32
CA LEU A 69 -0.44 -2.37 8.53
C LEU A 69 -1.14 -1.24 9.28
N VAL A 70 -2.03 -1.54 10.22
CA VAL A 70 -2.54 -0.54 11.16
C VAL A 70 -1.37 -0.01 12.01
N GLU A 71 -0.55 -0.90 12.55
CA GLU A 71 0.64 -0.55 13.34
C GLU A 71 1.66 0.26 12.53
N LEU A 72 1.90 -0.09 11.26
CA LEU A 72 2.73 0.69 10.34
C LEU A 72 2.28 2.16 10.30
N TYR A 73 0.97 2.43 10.14
CA TYR A 73 0.48 3.81 10.10
C TYR A 73 0.47 4.49 11.47
N GLN A 74 0.28 3.75 12.56
CA GLN A 74 0.35 4.32 13.91
C GLN A 74 1.79 4.73 14.27
N GLU A 75 2.77 3.88 13.97
CA GLU A 75 4.18 4.10 14.30
C GLU A 75 4.84 5.08 13.33
N TYR A 76 4.73 4.81 12.03
CA TYR A 76 5.45 5.57 11.00
C TYR A 76 4.62 6.67 10.34
N GLY A 77 3.33 6.77 10.63
CA GLY A 77 2.46 7.76 9.99
C GLY A 77 2.95 9.20 10.14
N SER A 78 3.37 9.58 11.34
CA SER A 78 3.91 10.92 11.61
C SER A 78 5.26 11.18 10.93
N TYR A 79 6.03 10.12 10.66
CA TYR A 79 7.33 10.18 9.98
C TYR A 79 7.18 10.23 8.45
N ILE A 80 6.36 9.34 7.88
CA ILE A 80 6.02 9.27 6.45
C ILE A 80 5.30 10.54 6.01
N PHE A 81 4.27 10.93 6.75
CA PHE A 81 3.41 12.08 6.42
C PHE A 81 3.80 13.32 7.21
N LYS A 82 5.08 13.47 7.57
CA LYS A 82 5.61 14.67 8.21
C LYS A 82 5.50 15.86 7.24
N SER A 83 4.33 16.50 7.21
CA SER A 83 4.19 17.78 6.51
C SER A 83 4.92 18.84 7.32
N SER A 84 5.67 19.73 6.67
CA SER A 84 5.95 21.03 7.26
C SER A 84 4.62 21.73 7.49
N PHE A 85 4.07 21.60 8.70
CA PHE A 85 2.77 22.11 9.13
C PHE A 85 2.58 23.62 8.81
N PHE A 86 3.69 24.33 8.58
CA PHE A 86 3.78 25.74 8.25
C PHE A 86 3.55 26.13 6.77
N ARG A 87 3.53 25.20 5.80
CA ARG A 87 3.36 25.52 4.37
C ARG A 87 1.91 25.47 3.86
N ARG A 88 0.93 25.51 4.77
CA ARG A 88 -0.49 25.28 4.44
C ARG A 88 -1.27 26.56 4.09
N SER A 89 -0.67 27.73 4.21
CA SER A 89 -1.30 28.99 3.79
C SER A 89 -0.71 29.48 2.47
N ILE A 90 -1.52 29.44 1.42
CA ILE A 90 -1.40 30.17 0.15
C ILE A 90 -0.30 29.79 -0.87
N LEU A 91 0.82 29.17 -0.46
CA LEU A 91 1.91 28.80 -1.41
C LEU A 91 1.83 27.37 -2.00
N SER A 92 0.92 26.51 -1.53
CA SER A 92 0.87 25.08 -1.94
C SER A 92 0.46 24.86 -3.41
N TRP A 93 -0.02 25.89 -4.11
CA TRP A 93 -0.38 25.81 -5.53
C TRP A 93 0.83 25.98 -6.47
N PHE A 94 1.96 26.51 -5.98
CA PHE A 94 3.11 26.91 -6.80
C PHE A 94 4.44 26.25 -6.39
N ASN A 95 4.55 24.91 -6.43
CA ASN A 95 5.81 24.15 -6.33
C ASN A 95 6.28 23.73 -4.91
N CYS A 96 6.04 22.47 -4.55
CA CYS A 96 7.04 21.50 -4.03
C CYS A 96 6.35 20.20 -3.62
N ALA A 97 7.06 19.07 -3.69
CA ALA A 97 6.63 17.82 -3.06
C ALA A 97 6.34 18.07 -1.56
N GLN A 98 5.15 17.69 -1.09
CA GLN A 98 4.71 17.98 0.28
C GLN A 98 5.48 17.18 1.35
N TYR A 99 6.24 16.15 0.94
CA TYR A 99 6.96 15.23 1.83
C TYR A 99 8.36 14.91 1.28
N PRO A 100 9.39 14.77 2.13
CA PRO A 100 10.67 14.22 1.71
C PRO A 100 10.51 12.75 1.28
N HIS A 101 10.92 12.41 0.05
CA HIS A 101 10.85 11.04 -0.48
C HIS A 101 11.61 10.02 0.39
N LYS A 102 12.72 10.44 1.01
CA LYS A 102 13.56 9.58 1.86
C LYS A 102 12.81 8.92 3.02
N ASN A 103 11.83 9.61 3.62
CA ASN A 103 11.11 9.07 4.77
C ASN A 103 10.25 7.86 4.36
N ILE A 104 9.45 8.02 3.30
CA ILE A 104 8.61 6.93 2.81
C ILE A 104 9.46 5.81 2.23
N GLU A 105 10.53 6.13 1.49
CA GLU A 105 11.45 5.12 0.95
C GLU A 105 12.08 4.27 2.05
N SER A 106 12.55 4.86 3.15
CA SER A 106 13.14 4.08 4.25
C SER A 106 12.15 3.13 4.92
N VAL A 107 10.89 3.52 5.04
CA VAL A 107 9.85 2.63 5.58
C VAL A 107 9.47 1.56 4.57
N LEU A 108 9.37 1.90 3.29
CA LEU A 108 9.11 0.90 2.24
C LEU A 108 10.25 -0.11 2.15
N ASP A 109 11.50 0.33 2.24
CA ASP A 109 12.68 -0.55 2.26
C ASP A 109 12.66 -1.48 3.48
N LYS A 110 12.31 -0.96 4.66
CA LYS A 110 12.15 -1.77 5.88
C LYS A 110 11.10 -2.87 5.75
N TYR A 111 9.95 -2.57 5.14
CA TYR A 111 8.83 -3.52 5.04
C TYR A 111 8.90 -4.41 3.79
N PHE A 112 9.43 -3.92 2.68
CA PHE A 112 9.41 -4.60 1.39
C PHE A 112 10.79 -5.07 0.95
N GLY A 113 11.87 -4.36 1.29
CA GLY A 113 13.23 -4.64 0.83
C GLY A 113 13.30 -4.80 -0.68
N GLU A 114 14.02 -5.81 -1.14
CA GLU A 114 14.25 -6.10 -2.56
C GLU A 114 13.14 -6.97 -3.20
N ASP A 115 11.99 -7.13 -2.55
CA ASP A 115 10.90 -7.91 -3.13
C ASP A 115 10.27 -7.23 -4.35
N ILE A 116 9.89 -8.06 -5.32
CA ILE A 116 9.22 -7.62 -6.55
C ILE A 116 7.74 -8.00 -6.55
N LEU A 117 6.93 -7.26 -7.29
CA LEU A 117 5.48 -7.51 -7.39
C LEU A 117 5.12 -8.89 -7.99
N LYS A 118 6.05 -9.52 -8.72
CA LYS A 118 5.89 -10.91 -9.18
C LYS A 118 5.84 -11.91 -8.02
N ASN A 119 6.39 -11.52 -6.87
CA ASN A 119 6.57 -12.35 -5.69
C ASN A 119 5.45 -12.16 -4.64
N THR A 120 4.21 -11.99 -5.07
CA THR A 120 3.05 -11.76 -4.18
C THR A 120 2.17 -12.99 -4.03
N LEU A 121 1.48 -13.11 -2.89
CA LEU A 121 0.57 -14.22 -2.58
C LEU A 121 -0.68 -14.24 -3.47
N SER A 122 -1.29 -13.06 -3.67
CA SER A 122 -2.44 -12.87 -4.55
C SER A 122 -2.08 -12.01 -5.76
N ASN A 123 -3.00 -11.89 -6.71
CA ASN A 123 -2.85 -10.94 -7.81
C ASN A 123 -2.98 -9.53 -7.23
N VAL A 124 -1.93 -8.73 -7.38
CA VAL A 124 -1.93 -7.33 -6.96
C VAL A 124 -2.05 -6.43 -8.19
N LEU A 125 -2.83 -5.35 -8.09
CA LEU A 125 -2.89 -4.26 -9.06
C LEU A 125 -2.54 -2.94 -8.35
N ILE A 126 -1.40 -2.35 -8.71
CA ILE A 126 -1.00 -1.02 -8.22
C ILE A 126 -0.95 -0.04 -9.38
N THR A 127 -1.57 1.11 -9.18
CA THR A 127 -1.64 2.17 -10.19
C THR A 127 -0.55 3.21 -10.01
N SER A 128 0.07 3.63 -11.11
CA SER A 128 0.97 4.77 -11.18
C SER A 128 0.78 5.52 -12.51
N TYR A 129 1.40 6.69 -12.62
CA TYR A 129 1.40 7.48 -13.85
C TYR A 129 2.84 7.78 -14.26
N ASP A 130 3.19 7.47 -15.50
CA ASP A 130 4.49 7.81 -16.07
C ASP A 130 4.40 9.16 -16.75
N ILE A 131 5.04 10.15 -16.14
CA ILE A 131 5.04 11.53 -16.59
C ILE A 131 5.91 11.71 -17.85
N GLN A 132 6.98 10.93 -18.01
CA GLN A 132 7.88 11.03 -19.16
C GLN A 132 7.18 10.54 -20.42
N ASN A 133 6.48 9.40 -20.32
CA ASN A 133 5.77 8.78 -21.44
C ASN A 133 4.31 9.23 -21.55
N ASN A 134 3.84 10.10 -20.65
CA ASN A 134 2.48 10.62 -20.60
C ASN A 134 1.41 9.51 -20.59
N CYS A 135 1.69 8.39 -19.90
CA CYS A 135 0.87 7.19 -19.96
C CYS A 135 0.56 6.62 -18.57
N ARG A 136 -0.57 5.91 -18.49
CA ARG A 136 -0.98 5.22 -17.25
C ARG A 136 -0.23 3.91 -17.13
N VAL A 137 0.37 3.66 -15.97
CA VAL A 137 1.06 2.41 -15.68
C VAL A 137 0.26 1.64 -14.63
N SER A 138 -0.11 0.41 -14.96
CA SER A 138 -0.80 -0.51 -14.05
C SER A 138 0.09 -1.72 -13.86
N ARG A 139 0.71 -1.86 -12.68
CA ARG A 139 1.57 -3.01 -12.39
C ARG A 139 0.72 -4.13 -11.81
N LYS A 140 0.67 -5.25 -12.54
CA LYS A 140 -0.04 -6.46 -12.14
C LYS A 140 0.96 -7.52 -11.72
N GLY A 141 0.92 -7.96 -10.46
CA GLY A 141 1.98 -8.78 -9.84
C GLY A 141 2.46 -9.95 -10.71
N LYS A 142 1.57 -10.88 -11.07
CA LYS A 142 1.91 -12.06 -11.91
C LYS A 142 2.39 -11.76 -13.34
N TYR A 143 2.29 -10.51 -13.80
CA TYR A 143 2.63 -10.08 -15.15
C TYR A 143 3.65 -8.95 -15.16
N ALA A 144 4.20 -8.56 -14.00
CA ALA A 144 5.30 -7.64 -13.92
C ALA A 144 6.55 -8.34 -14.47
N GLN A 145 7.07 -7.83 -15.59
CA GLN A 145 8.40 -8.16 -16.09
C GLN A 145 9.46 -7.52 -15.20
#